data_AF-A0A3D0FU44-F1
#
_entry.id   AF-A0A3D0FU44-F1
#
_cell.length_a   1.000
_cell.length_b   1.000
_cell.length_c   1.000
_cell.angle_alpha   90.00
_cell.angle_beta   90.00
_cell.angle_gamma   90.00
#
_symmetry.space_group_name_H-M   'P 1'
#
loop_
_entity.id
_entity.type
_entity.pdbx_description
1 polymer ?
#
loop_
_entity_poly.entity_id
_entity_poly.type
_entity_poly.pdbx_seq_one_letter_code
_entity_poly.pdbx_strand_id
1 'polypeptide(L)'
;MTQEKIKCPKCGARFELTEVISKEIEATISQKYAKQINTLKEEADAREKQLKEQFKSEQKKIIEQAKKDAVEALKIELETTKSQLATKSKKLEAADRKELELIKREQSVQEKEKSMSLDFEKRIAIKEKEIRASLDEEKRAIEEKARKQAEQTYSVELKDTQEQLKELSRQLERSQQQELALRKRQRELEEREKSLELEAMRKVDAEKDKIAEEVKRQFDEQHRLKDAEKDKRLADMTRQIDDLKRKAEQGSQQAQGEILELDLESRLHSRFPMDDIEPIQKGVRGGDTLEIVKSQLGHACGKILWESKRTKAWSDSWMQKAKDDQLAAKADLVVIMTEILPKDVQQFEQVNGVWVTDIPSAINLAVALRIGMIQVARERELQAGKQDKMELVYNYLTGPEFKNRIEVIVSSFVSMKSVLDAEKRAMQKLWARREKQIDRVIDNISGMHGDLEGMAGKALPAIKLLELPVNDGEEATETQEWLKEDSSES
;
A
#
# COMPACT_ATOMS: atom_id res chain seq x y z
N MET A 1 -39.60 91.72 -103.88
CA MET A 1 -39.30 93.10 -103.43
C MET A 1 -37.90 93.43 -103.92
N THR A 2 -37.79 94.45 -104.75
CA THR A 2 -36.57 94.95 -105.38
C THR A 2 -35.59 95.47 -104.34
N GLN A 3 -34.42 94.82 -104.22
CA GLN A 3 -33.32 95.27 -103.35
C GLN A 3 -32.60 96.46 -104.02
N GLU A 4 -32.85 97.67 -103.52
CA GLU A 4 -32.15 98.89 -103.96
C GLU A 4 -30.70 98.89 -103.46
N LYS A 5 -29.75 98.79 -104.40
CA LYS A 5 -28.31 98.89 -104.14
C LYS A 5 -27.84 100.29 -104.47
N ILE A 6 -27.29 101.00 -103.49
CA ILE A 6 -26.78 102.37 -103.66
C ILE A 6 -25.28 102.31 -103.97
N LYS A 7 -24.81 103.19 -104.87
CA LYS A 7 -23.42 103.25 -105.32
C LYS A 7 -22.64 104.30 -104.52
N CYS A 8 -21.55 103.89 -103.87
CA CYS A 8 -20.71 104.84 -103.12
C CYS A 8 -20.08 105.88 -104.06
N PRO A 9 -20.30 107.18 -103.84
CA PRO A 9 -19.75 108.23 -104.69
C PRO A 9 -18.22 108.36 -104.58
N LYS A 10 -17.58 107.70 -103.61
CA LYS A 10 -16.13 107.81 -103.37
C LYS A 10 -15.31 106.63 -103.92
N CYS A 11 -15.87 105.42 -103.97
CA CYS A 11 -15.13 104.22 -104.41
C CYS A 11 -15.89 103.34 -105.41
N GLY A 12 -17.11 103.72 -105.82
CA GLY A 12 -17.85 103.05 -106.88
C GLY A 12 -18.44 101.67 -106.53
N ALA A 13 -18.14 101.12 -105.35
CA ALA A 13 -18.73 99.88 -104.85
C ALA A 13 -20.24 100.03 -104.60
N ARG A 14 -21.01 99.00 -104.97
CA ARG A 14 -22.47 98.91 -104.78
C ARG A 14 -22.74 98.00 -103.58
N PHE A 15 -23.41 98.52 -102.57
CA PHE A 15 -23.79 97.76 -101.37
C PHE A 15 -25.30 97.87 -101.12
N GLU A 16 -25.87 96.82 -100.55
CA GLU A 16 -27.25 96.82 -100.07
C GLU A 16 -27.33 97.60 -98.77
N LEU A 17 -28.27 98.55 -98.67
CA LEU A 17 -28.46 99.40 -97.49
C LEU A 17 -28.63 98.57 -96.20
N THR A 18 -29.26 97.41 -96.34
CA THR A 18 -29.48 96.41 -95.30
C THR A 18 -28.17 95.92 -94.68
N GLU A 19 -27.12 95.72 -95.47
CA GLU A 19 -25.88 95.06 -94.99
C GLU A 19 -25.01 95.98 -94.12
N VAL A 20 -25.04 97.30 -94.38
CA VAL A 20 -24.28 98.29 -93.59
C VAL A 20 -24.99 98.58 -92.25
N ILE A 21 -26.32 98.75 -92.29
CA ILE A 21 -27.13 98.99 -91.10
C ILE A 21 -27.17 97.73 -90.21
N SER A 22 -27.27 96.53 -90.79
CA SER A 22 -27.24 95.27 -90.03
C SER A 22 -25.89 95.04 -89.35
N LYS A 23 -24.75 95.31 -89.99
CA LYS A 23 -23.42 95.15 -89.37
C LYS A 23 -23.20 96.11 -88.19
N GLU A 24 -23.71 97.33 -88.28
CA GLU A 24 -23.58 98.33 -87.21
C GLU A 24 -24.48 97.98 -86.01
N ILE A 25 -25.69 97.48 -86.27
CA ILE A 25 -26.61 96.95 -85.25
C ILE A 25 -26.03 95.67 -84.61
N GLU A 26 -25.52 94.73 -85.40
CA GLU A 26 -24.88 93.49 -84.92
C GLU A 26 -23.65 93.80 -84.06
N ALA A 27 -22.76 94.70 -84.48
CA ALA A 27 -21.60 95.11 -83.70
C ALA A 27 -22.01 95.71 -82.34
N THR A 28 -23.04 96.56 -82.33
CA THR A 28 -23.56 97.17 -81.11
C THR A 28 -24.20 96.14 -80.17
N ILE A 29 -24.96 95.19 -80.72
CA ILE A 29 -25.60 94.11 -79.98
C ILE A 29 -24.55 93.15 -79.42
N SER A 30 -23.57 92.72 -80.23
CA SER A 30 -22.45 91.88 -79.81
C SER A 30 -21.62 92.55 -78.73
N GLN A 31 -21.38 93.86 -78.81
CA GLN A 31 -20.63 94.58 -77.78
C GLN A 31 -21.41 94.67 -76.46
N LYS A 32 -22.74 94.84 -76.50
CA LYS A 32 -23.61 94.78 -75.31
C LYS A 32 -23.62 93.39 -74.67
N TYR A 33 -23.80 92.34 -75.46
CA TYR A 33 -23.78 90.96 -74.96
C TYR A 33 -22.40 90.54 -74.45
N ALA A 34 -21.31 90.95 -75.10
CA ALA A 34 -19.95 90.69 -74.61
C ALA A 34 -19.71 91.37 -73.25
N LYS A 35 -20.19 92.61 -73.07
CA LYS A 35 -20.13 93.30 -71.77
C LYS A 35 -20.95 92.58 -70.70
N GLN A 36 -22.17 92.13 -71.02
CA GLN A 36 -23.02 91.34 -70.11
C GLN A 36 -22.37 89.99 -69.73
N ILE A 37 -21.80 89.28 -70.70
CA ILE A 37 -21.12 88.00 -70.44
C ILE A 37 -19.89 88.22 -69.54
N ASN A 38 -19.11 89.28 -69.76
CA ASN A 38 -17.97 89.57 -68.91
C ASN A 38 -18.37 89.95 -67.49
N THR A 39 -19.43 90.76 -67.32
CA THR A 39 -19.96 91.08 -65.98
C THR A 39 -20.48 89.82 -65.27
N LEU A 40 -21.22 88.96 -65.97
CA LEU A 40 -21.69 87.68 -65.40
C LEU A 40 -20.53 86.75 -65.04
N LYS A 41 -19.44 86.72 -65.81
CA LYS A 41 -18.23 85.95 -65.48
C LYS A 41 -17.53 86.48 -64.25
N GLU A 42 -17.36 87.81 -64.15
CA GLU A 42 -16.76 88.44 -62.97
C GLU A 42 -17.60 88.20 -61.70
N GLU A 43 -18.93 88.26 -61.82
CA GLU A 43 -19.85 87.92 -60.73
C GLU A 43 -19.78 86.43 -60.34
N ALA A 44 -19.71 85.52 -61.32
CA ALA A 44 -19.55 84.09 -61.07
C ALA A 44 -18.21 83.76 -60.37
N ASP A 45 -17.11 84.35 -60.84
CA ASP A 45 -15.77 84.19 -60.25
C ASP A 45 -15.72 84.77 -58.82
N ALA A 46 -16.38 85.91 -58.59
CA ALA A 46 -16.49 86.51 -57.27
C ALA A 46 -17.31 85.62 -56.32
N ARG A 47 -18.41 85.04 -56.81
CA ARG A 47 -19.26 84.13 -56.03
C ARG A 47 -18.57 82.82 -55.73
N GLU A 48 -17.79 82.27 -56.66
CA GLU A 48 -16.98 81.07 -56.45
C GLU A 48 -15.91 81.31 -55.37
N LYS A 49 -15.23 82.46 -55.40
CA LYS A 49 -14.27 82.85 -54.35
C LYS A 49 -14.94 82.96 -52.99
N GLN A 50 -16.10 83.62 -52.91
CA GLN A 50 -16.87 83.71 -51.66
C GLN A 50 -17.27 82.34 -51.13
N LEU A 51 -17.74 81.44 -51.99
CA LEU A 51 -18.13 80.09 -51.59
C LEU A 51 -16.93 79.28 -51.06
N LYS A 52 -15.76 79.39 -51.72
CA LYS A 52 -14.51 78.74 -51.28
C LYS A 52 -14.05 79.27 -49.92
N GLU A 53 -14.14 80.58 -49.69
CA GLU A 53 -13.80 81.21 -48.41
C GLU A 53 -14.75 80.73 -47.30
N GLN A 54 -16.06 80.71 -47.58
CA GLN A 54 -17.08 80.20 -46.66
C GLN A 54 -16.84 78.74 -46.32
N PHE A 55 -16.64 77.89 -47.32
CA PHE A 55 -16.38 76.47 -47.13
C PHE A 55 -15.11 76.22 -46.29
N LYS A 56 -14.04 76.97 -46.56
CA LYS A 56 -12.79 76.89 -45.78
C LYS A 56 -13.00 77.33 -44.33
N SER A 57 -13.85 78.34 -44.10
CA SER A 57 -14.18 78.79 -42.75
C SER A 57 -15.02 77.77 -41.99
N GLU A 58 -15.97 77.12 -42.66
CA GLU A 58 -16.85 76.13 -42.06
C GLU A 58 -16.11 74.81 -41.78
N GLN A 59 -15.26 74.36 -42.70
CA GLN A 59 -14.36 73.23 -42.48
C GLN A 59 -13.46 73.46 -41.27
N LYS A 60 -12.91 74.67 -41.09
CA LYS A 60 -12.09 75.00 -39.92
C LYS A 60 -12.88 74.88 -38.61
N LYS A 61 -14.13 75.33 -38.57
CA LYS A 61 -14.99 75.20 -37.37
C LYS A 61 -15.30 73.74 -37.04
N ILE A 62 -15.62 72.94 -38.05
CA ILE A 62 -15.91 71.51 -37.87
C ILE A 62 -14.69 70.77 -37.32
N ILE A 63 -13.51 71.01 -37.89
CA ILE A 63 -12.26 70.41 -37.42
C ILE A 63 -11.95 70.83 -35.98
N GLU A 64 -12.14 72.10 -35.65
CA GLU A 64 -11.88 72.60 -34.29
C GLU A 64 -12.86 71.99 -33.27
N GLN A 65 -14.13 71.85 -33.63
CA GLN A 65 -15.12 71.19 -32.77
C GLN A 65 -14.81 69.71 -32.59
N ALA A 66 -14.50 69.00 -33.68
CA ALA A 66 -14.13 67.58 -33.62
C ALA A 66 -12.87 67.36 -32.75
N LYS A 67 -11.90 68.27 -32.80
CA LYS A 67 -10.72 68.23 -31.92
C LYS A 67 -11.11 68.41 -30.44
N LYS A 68 -12.00 69.34 -30.13
CA LYS A 68 -12.47 69.56 -28.75
C LYS A 68 -13.21 68.33 -28.21
N ASP A 69 -14.11 67.77 -29.01
CA ASP A 69 -14.88 66.59 -28.63
C ASP A 69 -13.95 65.36 -28.41
N ALA A 70 -12.95 65.18 -29.28
CA ALA A 70 -11.96 64.12 -29.14
C ALA A 70 -11.08 64.27 -27.88
N VAL A 71 -10.68 65.50 -27.54
CA VAL A 71 -9.91 65.77 -26.31
C VAL A 71 -10.73 65.47 -25.07
N GLU A 72 -12.01 65.85 -25.05
CA GLU A 72 -12.89 65.58 -23.91
C GLU A 72 -13.17 64.08 -23.75
N ALA A 73 -13.38 63.36 -24.86
CA ALA A 73 -13.54 61.89 -24.85
C ALA A 73 -12.29 61.18 -24.29
N LEU A 74 -11.09 61.55 -24.77
CA LEU A 74 -9.82 61.00 -24.27
C LEU A 74 -9.59 61.29 -22.79
N LYS A 75 -10.06 62.45 -22.30
CA LYS A 75 -9.93 62.81 -20.89
C LYS A 75 -10.79 61.91 -20.00
N ILE A 76 -12.02 61.60 -20.42
CA ILE A 76 -12.93 60.68 -19.71
C ILE A 76 -12.34 59.26 -19.70
N GLU A 77 -11.80 58.78 -20.83
CA GLU A 77 -11.12 57.50 -20.90
C GLU A 77 -9.89 57.45 -19.98
N LEU A 78 -9.11 58.52 -19.92
CA LEU A 78 -7.96 58.62 -19.02
C LEU A 78 -8.37 58.57 -17.54
N GLU A 79 -9.46 59.23 -17.16
CA GLU A 79 -9.94 59.22 -15.77
C GLU A 79 -10.52 57.86 -15.38
N THR A 80 -11.28 57.22 -16.27
CA THR A 80 -11.84 55.88 -16.04
C THR A 80 -10.74 54.82 -15.91
N THR A 81 -9.75 54.84 -16.81
CA THR A 81 -8.59 53.92 -16.75
C THR A 81 -7.77 54.13 -15.49
N LYS A 82 -7.51 55.38 -15.08
CA LYS A 82 -6.84 55.68 -13.79
C LYS A 82 -7.60 55.11 -12.59
N SER A 83 -8.92 55.27 -12.56
CA SER A 83 -9.76 54.74 -11.48
C SER A 83 -9.70 53.20 -11.43
N GLN A 84 -9.79 52.54 -12.59
CA GLN A 84 -9.65 51.08 -12.69
C GLN A 84 -8.26 50.61 -12.22
N LEU A 85 -7.20 51.32 -12.58
CA LEU A 85 -5.82 50.98 -12.19
C LEU A 85 -5.61 51.15 -10.67
N ALA A 86 -6.17 52.20 -10.08
CA ALA A 86 -6.15 52.40 -8.63
C ALA A 86 -6.89 51.29 -7.86
N THR A 87 -8.04 50.83 -8.36
CA THR A 87 -8.77 49.71 -7.74
C THR A 87 -8.06 48.38 -7.89
N LYS A 88 -7.42 48.11 -9.05
CA LYS A 88 -6.58 46.93 -9.26
C LYS A 88 -5.36 46.93 -8.33
N SER A 89 -4.66 48.06 -8.19
CA SER A 89 -3.51 48.20 -7.27
C SER A 89 -3.90 47.89 -5.83
N LYS A 90 -5.03 48.44 -5.34
CA LYS A 90 -5.52 48.15 -3.98
C LYS A 90 -5.88 46.68 -3.77
N LYS A 91 -6.44 46.01 -4.79
CA LYS A 91 -6.75 44.58 -4.72
C LYS A 91 -5.48 43.72 -4.68
N LEU A 92 -4.45 44.10 -5.45
CA LEU A 92 -3.16 43.42 -5.46
C LEU A 92 -2.46 43.54 -4.10
N GLU A 93 -2.37 44.76 -3.54
CA GLU A 93 -1.80 44.95 -2.20
C GLU A 93 -2.54 44.17 -1.11
N ALA A 94 -3.87 44.02 -1.23
CA ALA A 94 -4.66 43.21 -0.31
C ALA A 94 -4.41 41.70 -0.48
N ALA A 95 -4.11 41.24 -1.70
CA ALA A 95 -3.74 39.86 -1.98
C ALA A 95 -2.35 39.55 -1.40
N ASP A 96 -1.36 40.40 -1.67
CA ASP A 96 0.02 40.26 -1.17
C ASP A 96 0.06 40.22 0.37
N ARG A 97 -0.75 41.06 1.03
CA ARG A 97 -0.89 41.05 2.50
C ARG A 97 -1.43 39.72 3.02
N LYS A 98 -2.45 39.15 2.36
CA LYS A 98 -3.02 37.85 2.75
C LYS A 98 -2.03 36.72 2.53
N GLU A 99 -1.29 36.74 1.43
CA GLU A 99 -0.26 35.75 1.13
C GLU A 99 0.86 35.77 2.18
N LEU A 100 1.35 36.96 2.57
CA LEU A 100 2.30 37.12 3.66
C LEU A 100 1.76 36.61 5.01
N GLU A 101 0.47 36.80 5.28
CA GLU A 101 -0.18 36.32 6.50
C GLU A 101 -0.29 34.78 6.53
N LEU A 102 -0.59 34.17 5.38
CA LEU A 102 -0.63 32.72 5.21
C LEU A 102 0.75 32.10 5.40
N ILE A 103 1.80 32.68 4.79
CA ILE A 103 3.18 32.21 4.95
C ILE A 103 3.61 32.24 6.42
N LYS A 104 3.31 33.33 7.15
CA LYS A 104 3.61 33.42 8.59
C LYS A 104 2.85 32.38 9.41
N ARG A 105 1.60 32.08 9.04
CA ARG A 105 0.79 31.07 9.71
C ARG A 105 1.34 29.66 9.46
N GLU A 106 1.75 29.36 8.23
CA GLU A 106 2.39 28.08 7.88
C GLU A 106 3.70 27.87 8.64
N GLN A 107 4.55 28.90 8.72
CA GLN A 107 5.79 28.84 9.51
C GLN A 107 5.50 28.58 11.00
N SER A 108 4.49 29.25 11.57
CA SER A 108 4.11 29.03 12.97
C SER A 108 3.55 27.63 13.22
N VAL A 109 2.79 27.07 12.28
CA VAL A 109 2.29 25.70 12.37
C VAL A 109 3.46 24.71 12.28
N GLN A 110 4.38 24.90 11.34
CA GLN A 110 5.54 24.04 11.17
C GLN A 110 6.46 24.06 12.39
N GLU A 111 6.65 25.20 13.03
CA GLU A 111 7.43 25.32 14.27
C GLU A 111 6.76 24.61 15.45
N LYS A 112 5.42 24.70 15.56
CA LYS A 112 4.64 23.95 16.56
C LYS A 112 4.66 22.44 16.30
N GLU A 113 4.62 22.00 15.05
CA GLU A 113 4.74 20.59 14.70
C GLU A 113 6.11 20.03 15.10
N LYS A 114 7.19 20.78 14.82
CA LYS A 114 8.55 20.39 15.23
C LYS A 114 8.69 20.32 16.74
N SER A 115 8.18 21.30 17.49
CA SER A 115 8.26 21.27 18.96
C SER A 115 7.43 20.14 19.56
N MET A 116 6.25 19.88 19.02
CA MET A 116 5.38 18.77 19.45
C MET A 116 6.00 17.40 19.14
N SER A 117 6.65 17.25 17.98
CA SER A 117 7.39 16.04 17.62
C SER A 117 8.55 15.78 18.59
N LEU A 118 9.32 16.81 18.93
CA LEU A 118 10.42 16.72 19.88
C LEU A 118 9.95 16.32 21.30
N ASP A 119 8.84 16.90 21.76
CA ASP A 119 8.26 16.56 23.05
C ASP A 119 7.68 15.14 23.07
N PHE A 120 7.13 14.67 21.96
CA PHE A 120 6.67 13.30 21.81
C PHE A 120 7.83 12.30 21.87
N GLU A 121 8.93 12.56 21.16
CA GLU A 121 10.16 11.75 21.20
C GLU A 121 10.73 11.68 22.63
N LYS A 122 10.79 12.81 23.34
CA LYS A 122 11.23 12.83 24.75
C LYS A 122 10.33 11.97 25.65
N ARG A 123 9.00 12.05 25.48
CA ARG A 123 8.06 11.23 26.27
C ARG A 123 8.21 9.73 25.98
N ILE A 124 8.43 9.36 24.71
CA ILE A 124 8.72 7.97 24.34
C ILE A 124 10.01 7.51 25.02
N ALA A 125 11.10 8.28 24.91
CA ALA A 125 12.38 7.92 25.50
C ALA A 125 12.30 7.75 27.04
N ILE A 126 11.51 8.58 27.73
CA ILE A 126 11.27 8.43 29.17
C ILE A 126 10.48 7.15 29.46
N LYS A 127 9.39 6.90 28.71
CA LYS A 127 8.57 5.70 28.89
C LYS A 127 9.34 4.41 28.60
N GLU A 128 10.19 4.39 27.58
CA GLU A 128 11.06 3.25 27.31
C GLU A 128 12.04 2.98 28.46
N LYS A 129 12.60 4.02 29.08
CA LYS A 129 13.47 3.86 30.25
C LYS A 129 12.71 3.30 31.46
N GLU A 130 11.50 3.79 31.71
CA GLU A 130 10.63 3.27 32.78
C GLU A 130 10.27 1.79 32.57
N ILE A 131 9.89 1.41 31.34
CA ILE A 131 9.55 0.03 30.99
C ILE A 131 10.77 -0.88 31.16
N ARG A 132 11.96 -0.46 30.70
CA ARG A 132 13.20 -1.23 30.89
C ARG A 132 13.53 -1.44 32.36
N ALA A 133 13.41 -0.39 33.18
CA ALA A 133 13.66 -0.49 34.62
C ALA A 133 12.67 -1.45 35.31
N SER A 134 11.38 -1.39 34.94
CA SER A 134 10.36 -2.31 35.48
C SER A 134 10.61 -3.75 35.08
N LEU A 135 11.01 -4.00 33.82
CA LEU A 135 11.34 -5.34 33.32
C LEU A 135 12.57 -5.92 34.00
N ASP A 136 13.60 -5.10 34.24
CA ASP A 136 14.82 -5.56 34.94
C ASP A 136 14.52 -5.91 36.41
N GLU A 137 13.65 -5.16 37.08
CA GLU A 137 13.21 -5.46 38.44
C GLU A 137 12.38 -6.76 38.51
N GLU A 138 11.42 -6.93 37.59
CA GLU A 138 10.64 -8.17 37.51
C GLU A 138 11.52 -9.39 37.20
N LYS A 139 12.49 -9.26 36.28
CA LYS A 139 13.47 -10.32 35.98
C LYS A 139 14.26 -10.72 37.21
N ARG A 140 14.80 -9.75 37.97
CA ARG A 140 15.52 -10.03 39.22
C ARG A 140 14.65 -10.75 40.25
N ALA A 141 13.40 -10.33 40.40
CA ALA A 141 12.46 -10.97 41.31
C ALA A 141 12.13 -12.42 40.90
N ILE A 142 12.01 -12.69 39.59
CA ILE A 142 11.81 -14.04 39.06
C ILE A 142 13.06 -14.90 39.26
N GLU A 143 14.25 -14.38 38.95
CA GLU A 143 15.52 -15.09 39.16
C GLU A 143 15.75 -15.45 40.62
N GLU A 144 15.45 -14.54 41.55
CA GLU A 144 15.60 -14.80 42.99
C GLU A 144 14.62 -15.87 43.48
N LYS A 145 13.36 -15.84 43.01
CA LYS A 145 12.37 -16.87 43.31
C LYS A 145 12.76 -18.23 42.74
N ALA A 146 13.21 -18.28 41.49
CA ALA A 146 13.67 -19.51 40.84
C ALA A 146 14.89 -20.08 41.56
N ARG A 147 15.85 -19.24 41.96
CA ARG A 147 17.01 -19.65 42.75
C ARG A 147 16.62 -20.23 44.10
N LYS A 148 15.73 -19.57 44.85
CA LYS A 148 15.24 -20.06 46.15
C LYS A 148 14.51 -21.40 46.01
N GLN A 149 13.68 -21.56 44.99
CA GLN A 149 13.01 -22.83 44.70
C GLN A 149 14.00 -23.94 44.34
N ALA A 150 14.97 -23.65 43.46
CA ALA A 150 16.01 -24.61 43.09
C ALA A 150 16.85 -25.04 44.30
N GLU A 151 17.24 -24.10 45.16
CA GLU A 151 18.01 -24.36 46.37
C GLU A 151 17.23 -25.21 47.40
N GLN A 152 15.91 -24.98 47.52
CA GLN A 152 15.03 -25.81 48.33
C GLN A 152 14.93 -27.24 47.78
N THR A 153 14.64 -27.40 46.48
CA THR A 153 14.53 -28.70 45.83
C THR A 153 15.84 -29.49 45.92
N TYR A 154 16.97 -28.85 45.58
CA TYR A 154 18.28 -29.47 45.73
C TYR A 154 18.56 -29.89 47.18
N SER A 155 18.20 -29.08 48.18
CA SER A 155 18.43 -29.46 49.58
C SER A 155 17.65 -30.72 50.00
N VAL A 156 16.45 -30.92 49.44
CA VAL A 156 15.61 -32.08 49.72
C VAL A 156 16.17 -33.32 49.02
N GLU A 157 16.48 -33.21 47.72
CA GLU A 157 17.07 -34.30 46.94
C GLU A 157 18.43 -34.75 47.48
N LEU A 158 19.27 -33.80 47.92
CA LEU A 158 20.60 -34.11 48.45
C LEU A 158 20.52 -34.82 49.81
N LYS A 159 19.53 -34.46 50.65
CA LYS A 159 19.24 -35.21 51.89
C LYS A 159 18.74 -36.61 51.60
N ASP A 160 17.77 -36.76 50.70
CA ASP A 160 17.21 -38.07 50.34
C ASP A 160 18.29 -38.99 49.74
N THR A 161 19.12 -38.45 48.83
CA THR A 161 20.25 -39.18 48.23
C THR A 161 21.29 -39.59 49.27
N GLN A 162 21.59 -38.73 50.25
CA GLN A 162 22.49 -39.08 51.36
C GLN A 162 21.93 -40.18 52.26
N GLU A 163 20.62 -40.16 52.52
CA GLU A 163 19.91 -41.18 53.30
C GLU A 163 19.93 -42.53 52.58
N GLN A 164 19.64 -42.52 51.26
CA GLN A 164 19.73 -43.70 50.40
C GLN A 164 21.15 -44.28 50.36
N LEU A 165 22.19 -43.43 50.24
CA LEU A 165 23.59 -43.85 50.26
C LEU A 165 23.99 -44.53 51.58
N LYS A 166 23.49 -44.00 52.71
CA LYS A 166 23.73 -44.59 54.03
C LYS A 166 23.07 -45.95 54.17
N GLU A 167 21.81 -46.10 53.74
CA GLU A 167 21.13 -47.40 53.80
C GLU A 167 21.77 -48.41 52.85
N LEU A 168 22.17 -48.01 51.64
CA LEU A 168 22.89 -48.88 50.71
C LEU A 168 24.23 -49.35 51.30
N SER A 169 24.99 -48.44 51.92
CA SER A 169 26.26 -48.77 52.57
C SER A 169 26.07 -49.77 53.72
N ARG A 170 25.00 -49.58 54.52
CA ARG A 170 24.65 -50.50 55.61
C ARG A 170 24.21 -51.87 55.11
N GLN A 171 23.48 -51.92 53.99
CA GLN A 171 23.12 -53.18 53.33
C GLN A 171 24.35 -53.90 52.77
N LEU A 172 25.29 -53.16 52.18
CA LEU A 172 26.55 -53.70 51.67
C LEU A 172 27.38 -54.31 52.81
N GLU A 173 27.53 -53.62 53.94
CA GLU A 173 28.23 -54.15 55.12
C GLU A 173 27.58 -55.42 55.65
N ARG A 174 26.24 -55.45 55.77
CA ARG A 174 25.51 -56.65 56.19
C ARG A 174 25.73 -57.81 55.24
N SER A 175 25.69 -57.56 53.94
CA SER A 175 25.93 -58.58 52.91
C SER A 175 27.37 -59.13 53.00
N GLN A 176 28.37 -58.26 53.15
CA GLN A 176 29.77 -58.67 53.34
C GLN A 176 29.97 -59.50 54.61
N GLN A 177 29.36 -59.12 55.74
CA GLN A 177 29.42 -59.89 56.98
C GLN A 177 28.77 -61.27 56.84
N GLN A 178 27.64 -61.36 56.15
CA GLN A 178 26.98 -62.63 55.85
C GLN A 178 27.85 -63.52 54.96
N GLU A 179 28.48 -62.98 53.92
CA GLU A 179 29.40 -63.72 53.07
C GLU A 179 30.60 -64.26 53.88
N LEU A 180 31.18 -63.43 54.75
CA LEU A 180 32.30 -63.83 55.61
C LEU A 180 31.92 -64.94 56.59
N ALA A 181 30.72 -64.87 57.18
CA ALA A 181 30.18 -65.89 58.07
C ALA A 181 29.92 -67.22 57.33
N LEU A 182 29.36 -67.16 56.11
CA LEU A 182 29.15 -68.32 55.26
C LEU A 182 30.48 -68.99 54.89
N ARG A 183 31.50 -68.21 54.51
CA ARG A 183 32.85 -68.73 54.21
C ARG A 183 33.57 -69.32 55.43
N LYS A 184 33.30 -68.84 56.64
CA LYS A 184 33.81 -69.45 57.88
C LYS A 184 33.13 -70.78 58.17
N ARG A 185 31.79 -70.83 58.11
CA ARG A 185 31.02 -72.07 58.26
C ARG A 185 31.42 -73.13 57.24
N GLN A 186 31.63 -72.73 55.98
CA GLN A 186 32.09 -73.64 54.95
C GLN A 186 33.43 -74.28 55.31
N ARG A 187 34.42 -73.49 55.76
CA ARG A 187 35.72 -74.00 56.21
C ARG A 187 35.60 -74.94 57.41
N GLU A 188 34.77 -74.59 58.40
CA GLU A 188 34.52 -75.45 59.57
C GLU A 188 33.88 -76.79 59.17
N LEU A 189 32.94 -76.77 58.21
CA LEU A 189 32.32 -77.98 57.69
C LEU A 189 33.31 -78.85 56.92
N GLU A 190 34.15 -78.26 56.06
CA GLU A 190 35.20 -78.97 55.32
C GLU A 190 36.25 -79.59 56.26
N GLU A 191 36.63 -78.89 57.33
CA GLU A 191 37.58 -79.40 58.33
C GLU A 191 36.97 -80.51 59.17
N ARG A 192 35.68 -80.39 59.51
CA ARG A 192 34.92 -81.43 60.21
C ARG A 192 34.69 -82.67 59.34
N GLU A 193 34.47 -82.48 58.04
CA GLU A 193 34.38 -83.57 57.06
C GLU A 193 35.71 -84.33 56.99
N LYS A 194 36.83 -83.63 56.84
CA LYS A 194 38.18 -84.24 56.89
C LYS A 194 38.46 -84.95 58.21
N SER A 195 38.04 -84.40 59.34
CA SER A 195 38.23 -85.05 60.64
C SER A 195 37.37 -86.30 60.79
N LEU A 196 36.13 -86.27 60.29
CA LEU A 196 35.23 -87.43 60.29
C LEU A 196 35.73 -88.50 59.33
N GLU A 197 36.29 -88.13 58.19
CA GLU A 197 36.92 -89.04 57.23
C GLU A 197 38.18 -89.70 57.85
N LEU A 198 38.99 -88.94 58.59
CA LEU A 198 40.13 -89.46 59.36
C LEU A 198 39.71 -90.37 60.52
N GLU A 199 38.64 -90.02 61.26
CA GLU A 199 38.09 -90.88 62.31
C GLU A 199 37.46 -92.15 61.74
N ALA A 200 36.78 -92.05 60.58
CA ALA A 200 36.25 -93.19 59.86
C ALA A 200 37.39 -94.09 59.35
N MET A 201 38.46 -93.53 58.78
CA MET A 201 39.67 -94.27 58.42
C MET A 201 40.30 -94.96 59.63
N ARG A 202 40.43 -94.28 60.76
CA ARG A 202 40.97 -94.87 62.00
C ARG A 202 40.08 -95.94 62.59
N LYS A 203 38.75 -95.80 62.51
CA LYS A 203 37.79 -96.85 62.89
C LYS A 203 37.86 -98.03 61.92
N VAL A 204 38.01 -97.78 60.62
CA VAL A 204 38.20 -98.83 59.62
C VAL A 204 39.53 -99.55 59.85
N ASP A 205 40.60 -98.87 60.21
CA ASP A 205 41.89 -99.50 60.51
C ASP A 205 41.88 -100.24 61.85
N ALA A 206 41.23 -99.70 62.89
CA ALA A 206 41.02 -100.39 64.16
C ALA A 206 40.08 -101.60 64.05
N GLU A 207 39.08 -101.53 63.17
CA GLU A 207 38.26 -102.69 62.79
C GLU A 207 39.04 -103.64 61.88
N LYS A 208 39.95 -103.17 61.01
CA LYS A 208 40.85 -104.03 60.22
C LYS A 208 41.80 -104.84 61.09
N ASP A 209 42.30 -104.30 62.20
CA ASP A 209 43.15 -105.05 63.14
C ASP A 209 42.35 -106.12 63.90
N LYS A 210 41.08 -105.85 64.25
CA LYS A 210 40.17 -106.88 64.78
C LYS A 210 39.75 -107.91 63.72
N ILE A 211 39.58 -107.47 62.49
CA ILE A 211 39.24 -108.31 61.33
C ILE A 211 40.45 -109.15 60.91
N ALA A 212 41.70 -108.72 61.12
CA ALA A 212 42.90 -109.53 60.86
C ALA A 212 43.02 -110.74 61.80
N GLU A 213 42.45 -110.68 63.01
CA GLU A 213 42.36 -111.81 63.94
C GLU A 213 41.15 -112.72 63.65
N GLU A 214 40.04 -112.18 63.14
CA GLU A 214 38.82 -112.94 62.83
C GLU A 214 38.82 -113.56 61.40
N VAL A 215 39.56 -112.99 60.44
CA VAL A 215 39.58 -113.41 59.02
C VAL A 215 40.45 -114.65 58.74
N LYS A 216 41.13 -115.22 59.74
CA LYS A 216 41.72 -116.57 59.60
C LYS A 216 40.68 -117.70 59.74
N ARG A 217 39.39 -117.40 59.98
CA ARG A 217 38.37 -118.43 60.21
C ARG A 217 37.10 -118.39 59.36
N GLN A 218 37.03 -117.60 58.28
CA GLN A 218 35.93 -117.76 57.32
C GLN A 218 36.23 -117.06 55.99
N PHE A 219 36.82 -117.81 55.07
CA PHE A 219 36.88 -117.49 53.65
C PHE A 219 36.17 -118.64 52.94
N ASP A 220 34.90 -118.43 52.59
CA ASP A 220 34.20 -118.99 51.43
C ASP A 220 32.71 -118.66 51.55
N GLU A 221 32.25 -117.67 50.77
CA GLU A 221 31.18 -117.85 49.78
C GLU A 221 30.82 -116.47 49.16
N GLN A 222 31.18 -116.30 47.89
CA GLN A 222 30.56 -115.41 46.90
C GLN A 222 30.66 -113.88 47.04
N HIS A 223 31.70 -113.37 46.38
CA HIS A 223 31.58 -112.44 45.25
C HIS A 223 30.14 -112.08 44.82
N ARG A 224 29.79 -110.80 44.81
CA ARG A 224 29.50 -110.05 43.57
C ARG A 224 29.07 -108.60 43.82
N LEU A 225 29.94 -107.68 43.39
CA LEU A 225 29.67 -106.59 42.44
C LEU A 225 28.29 -105.91 42.52
N LYS A 226 28.30 -104.61 42.83
CA LYS A 226 27.95 -103.56 41.84
C LYS A 226 28.10 -102.15 42.43
N ASP A 227 29.30 -101.60 42.26
CA ASP A 227 29.46 -100.21 41.84
C ASP A 227 28.87 -100.08 40.42
N ALA A 228 27.61 -99.66 40.32
CA ALA A 228 26.95 -99.40 39.04
C ALA A 228 25.79 -98.41 39.18
N GLU A 229 26.05 -97.20 39.68
CA GLU A 229 25.02 -96.15 39.66
C GLU A 229 25.52 -94.72 39.36
N LYS A 230 26.83 -94.49 39.25
CA LYS A 230 27.35 -93.11 39.14
C LYS A 230 27.81 -92.65 37.76
N ASP A 231 27.75 -93.51 36.73
CA ASP A 231 28.19 -93.16 35.37
C ASP A 231 27.08 -92.74 34.39
N LYS A 232 25.88 -92.39 34.87
CA LYS A 232 24.81 -91.91 33.96
C LYS A 232 24.12 -90.60 34.33
N ARG A 233 24.62 -89.87 35.33
CA ARG A 233 24.08 -88.54 35.71
C ARG A 233 24.79 -87.35 35.07
N LEU A 234 25.78 -87.58 34.20
CA LEU A 234 26.55 -86.53 33.53
C LEU A 234 26.17 -86.27 32.06
N ALA A 235 25.06 -86.82 31.58
CA ALA A 235 24.56 -86.57 30.21
C ALA A 235 23.46 -85.49 30.13
N ASP A 236 22.80 -85.16 31.24
CA ASP A 236 21.60 -84.28 31.23
C ASP A 236 21.88 -82.79 31.43
N MET A 237 23.10 -82.39 31.83
CA MET A 237 23.41 -80.96 32.07
C MET A 237 23.93 -80.19 30.86
N THR A 238 24.27 -80.86 29.75
CA THR A 238 24.85 -80.19 28.57
C THR A 238 23.80 -79.61 27.61
N ARG A 239 22.50 -79.88 27.80
CA ARG A 239 21.42 -79.39 26.93
C ARG A 239 20.85 -78.01 27.29
N GLN A 240 21.16 -77.45 28.45
CA GLN A 240 20.55 -76.19 28.91
C GLN A 240 21.38 -74.93 28.62
N ILE A 241 22.57 -75.06 28.00
CA ILE A 241 23.51 -73.93 27.81
C ILE A 241 23.48 -73.33 26.39
N ASP A 242 22.99 -74.04 25.37
CA ASP A 242 22.90 -73.51 23.99
C ASP A 242 21.61 -72.71 23.70
N ASP A 243 20.53 -72.95 24.45
CA ASP A 243 19.22 -72.31 24.21
C ASP A 243 19.12 -70.86 24.73
N LEU A 244 20.02 -70.45 25.63
CA LEU A 244 20.06 -69.07 26.15
C LEU A 244 20.90 -68.12 25.27
N LYS A 245 21.75 -68.65 24.40
CA LYS A 245 22.57 -67.84 23.48
C LYS A 245 21.79 -67.32 22.27
N ARG A 246 20.65 -67.93 21.93
CA ARG A 246 19.84 -67.59 20.74
C ARG A 246 18.69 -66.60 20.99
N LYS A 247 18.39 -66.26 22.25
CA LYS A 247 17.33 -65.30 22.62
C LYS A 247 17.82 -63.88 22.91
N ALA A 248 19.14 -63.66 22.96
CA ALA A 248 19.73 -62.34 23.22
C ALA A 248 19.81 -61.43 21.98
N GLU A 249 19.65 -61.96 20.76
CA GLU A 249 19.73 -61.19 19.50
C GLU A 249 18.35 -60.69 18.99
N GLN A 250 17.24 -61.13 19.60
CA GLN A 250 15.88 -60.84 19.12
C GLN A 250 15.22 -59.63 19.80
N GLY A 251 16.00 -58.59 20.14
CA GLY A 251 15.53 -57.32 20.69
C GLY A 251 15.97 -56.06 19.91
N SER A 252 16.77 -56.21 18.85
CA SER A 252 17.49 -55.09 18.22
C SER A 252 16.79 -54.46 16.99
N GLN A 253 15.56 -54.84 16.64
CA GLN A 253 14.84 -54.24 15.50
C GLN A 253 14.02 -53.00 15.86
N GLN A 254 13.43 -52.92 17.07
CA GLN A 254 12.69 -51.73 17.51
C GLN A 254 13.63 -50.57 17.86
N ALA A 255 14.73 -50.86 18.56
CA ALA A 255 15.74 -49.85 18.94
C ALA A 255 16.45 -49.21 17.73
N GLN A 256 16.43 -49.84 16.55
CA GLN A 256 17.07 -49.30 15.34
C GLN A 256 16.15 -48.43 14.47
N GLY A 257 14.82 -48.55 14.59
CA GLY A 257 13.87 -47.69 13.88
C GLY A 257 13.79 -46.29 14.51
N GLU A 258 13.75 -46.25 15.85
CA GLU A 258 13.69 -45.02 16.65
C GLU A 258 14.89 -44.09 16.39
N ILE A 259 16.05 -44.64 16.03
CA ILE A 259 17.25 -43.84 15.74
C ILE A 259 17.07 -42.99 14.47
N LEU A 260 16.37 -43.49 13.45
CA LEU A 260 16.19 -42.76 12.20
C LEU A 260 15.19 -41.60 12.35
N GLU A 261 14.15 -41.81 13.16
CA GLU A 261 13.16 -40.79 13.53
C GLU A 261 13.85 -39.66 14.33
N LEU A 262 14.61 -40.04 15.38
CA LEU A 262 15.37 -39.09 16.19
C LEU A 262 16.44 -38.32 15.39
N ASP A 263 17.10 -38.98 14.42
CA ASP A 263 18.06 -38.31 13.53
C ASP A 263 17.38 -37.27 12.63
N LEU A 264 16.22 -37.61 12.05
CA LEU A 264 15.46 -36.68 11.21
C LEU A 264 15.02 -35.46 12.01
N GLU A 265 14.44 -35.66 13.19
CA GLU A 265 14.03 -34.57 14.09
C GLU A 265 15.20 -33.66 14.45
N SER A 266 16.34 -34.24 14.85
CA SER A 266 17.55 -33.50 15.18
C SER A 266 18.07 -32.68 14.00
N ARG A 267 18.08 -33.25 12.79
CA ARG A 267 18.51 -32.57 11.57
C ARG A 267 17.55 -31.44 11.18
N LEU A 268 16.25 -31.65 11.29
CA LEU A 268 15.24 -30.61 11.04
C LEU A 268 15.37 -29.47 12.05
N HIS A 269 15.49 -29.77 13.36
CA HIS A 269 15.68 -28.77 14.42
C HIS A 269 16.95 -27.95 14.21
N SER A 270 18.05 -28.63 13.88
CA SER A 270 19.33 -27.97 13.63
C SER A 270 19.29 -27.07 12.40
N ARG A 271 18.56 -27.47 11.35
CA ARG A 271 18.50 -26.74 10.08
C ARG A 271 17.46 -25.62 10.08
N PHE A 272 16.37 -25.78 10.81
CA PHE A 272 15.23 -24.86 10.87
C PHE A 272 14.84 -24.53 12.33
N PRO A 273 15.66 -23.74 13.05
CA PRO A 273 15.42 -23.45 14.49
C PRO A 273 14.12 -22.68 14.78
N MET A 274 13.52 -22.06 13.75
CA MET A 274 12.30 -21.27 13.89
C MET A 274 11.03 -22.10 13.71
N ASP A 275 11.13 -23.33 13.19
CA ASP A 275 9.97 -24.20 12.96
C ASP A 275 9.62 -24.98 14.22
N ASP A 276 8.33 -25.32 14.37
CA ASP A 276 7.94 -26.26 15.42
C ASP A 276 7.99 -27.68 14.84
N ILE A 277 8.78 -28.55 15.44
CA ILE A 277 8.92 -29.94 15.04
C ILE A 277 8.33 -30.79 16.15
N GLU A 278 7.21 -31.44 15.86
CA GLU A 278 6.41 -32.19 16.82
C GLU A 278 6.49 -33.70 16.51
N PRO A 279 6.99 -34.54 17.43
CA PRO A 279 6.91 -35.99 17.29
C PRO A 279 5.46 -36.46 17.42
N ILE A 280 4.99 -37.31 16.51
CA ILE A 280 3.64 -37.89 16.61
C ILE A 280 3.72 -39.15 17.50
N GLN A 281 2.94 -39.20 18.58
CA GLN A 281 3.00 -40.29 19.55
C GLN A 281 2.62 -41.65 18.95
N LYS A 282 3.40 -42.69 19.29
CA LYS A 282 3.18 -44.08 18.85
C LYS A 282 1.76 -44.55 19.16
N GLY A 283 1.01 -44.93 18.13
CA GLY A 283 -0.36 -45.48 18.24
C GLY A 283 -1.47 -44.52 17.77
N VAL A 284 -1.14 -43.27 17.47
CA VAL A 284 -2.03 -42.31 16.80
C VAL A 284 -1.80 -42.40 15.28
N ARG A 285 -2.86 -42.32 14.46
CA ARG A 285 -2.72 -42.21 13.00
C ARG A 285 -2.14 -40.84 12.65
N GLY A 286 -1.15 -40.80 11.76
CA GLY A 286 -0.25 -39.68 11.56
C GLY A 286 1.16 -40.26 11.40
N GLY A 287 1.96 -39.69 10.51
CA GLY A 287 3.33 -40.12 10.24
C GLY A 287 4.25 -40.00 11.45
N ASP A 288 5.56 -39.91 11.24
CA ASP A 288 6.51 -39.97 12.34
C ASP A 288 6.72 -38.58 12.98
N THR A 289 6.93 -37.55 12.15
CA THR A 289 7.25 -36.19 12.61
C THR A 289 6.42 -35.15 11.85
N LEU A 290 5.87 -34.16 12.55
CA LEU A 290 5.15 -33.03 11.97
C LEU A 290 5.99 -31.75 12.08
N GLU A 291 6.32 -31.16 10.96
CA GLU A 291 7.04 -29.88 10.89
C GLU A 291 6.04 -28.75 10.58
N ILE A 292 5.92 -27.79 11.49
CA ILE A 292 5.16 -26.55 11.28
C ILE A 292 6.15 -25.50 10.80
N VAL A 293 6.10 -25.24 9.49
CA VAL A 293 6.96 -24.26 8.83
C VAL A 293 6.59 -22.86 9.29
N LYS A 294 7.56 -22.09 9.78
CA LYS A 294 7.40 -20.70 10.19
C LYS A 294 8.25 -19.75 9.34
N SER A 295 7.72 -18.55 9.09
CA SER A 295 8.49 -17.47 8.47
C SER A 295 9.58 -16.95 9.42
N GLN A 296 10.47 -16.09 8.93
CA GLN A 296 11.47 -15.42 9.78
C GLN A 296 10.85 -14.56 10.90
N LEU A 297 9.58 -14.17 10.74
CA LEU A 297 8.81 -13.40 11.72
C LEU A 297 8.03 -14.30 12.70
N GLY A 298 8.13 -15.63 12.56
CA GLY A 298 7.45 -16.60 13.42
C GLY A 298 6.03 -16.97 13.01
N HIS A 299 5.48 -16.39 11.94
CA HIS A 299 4.15 -16.75 11.42
C HIS A 299 4.15 -18.16 10.83
N ALA A 300 3.16 -18.98 11.17
CA ALA A 300 2.98 -20.32 10.62
C ALA A 300 2.55 -20.26 9.15
N CYS A 301 3.35 -20.86 8.27
CA CYS A 301 3.15 -20.86 6.82
C CYS A 301 2.56 -22.17 6.28
N GLY A 302 2.60 -23.25 7.07
CA GLY A 302 1.94 -24.52 6.78
C GLY A 302 2.63 -25.70 7.47
N LYS A 303 2.21 -26.92 7.16
CA LYS A 303 2.69 -28.15 7.81
C LYS A 303 3.20 -29.20 6.83
N ILE A 304 4.35 -29.80 7.14
CA ILE A 304 4.94 -30.93 6.42
C ILE A 304 4.90 -32.15 7.34
N LEU A 305 4.28 -33.23 6.88
CA LEU A 305 4.31 -34.51 7.56
C LEU A 305 5.47 -35.35 7.01
N TRP A 306 6.33 -35.83 7.90
CA TRP A 306 7.45 -36.70 7.58
C TRP A 306 7.17 -38.13 8.03
N GLU A 307 7.41 -39.08 7.14
CA GLU A 307 7.36 -40.51 7.48
C GLU A 307 8.63 -41.21 7.03
N SER A 308 9.29 -41.87 7.95
CA SER A 308 10.50 -42.64 7.75
C SER A 308 10.18 -44.12 7.51
N LYS A 309 10.87 -44.72 6.54
CA LYS A 309 10.67 -46.12 6.15
C LYS A 309 12.02 -46.79 5.93
N ARG A 310 12.49 -47.53 6.93
CA ARG A 310 13.63 -48.45 6.81
C ARG A 310 13.17 -49.80 6.31
N THR A 311 13.45 -50.12 5.06
CA THR A 311 13.01 -51.39 4.44
C THR A 311 14.02 -51.87 3.40
N LYS A 312 13.92 -53.16 3.05
CA LYS A 312 14.71 -53.78 1.98
C LYS A 312 14.02 -53.78 0.61
N ALA A 313 12.76 -53.35 0.53
CA ALA A 313 12.01 -53.28 -0.71
C ALA A 313 10.86 -52.27 -0.56
N TRP A 314 10.70 -51.41 -1.57
CA TRP A 314 9.61 -50.44 -1.64
C TRP A 314 8.23 -51.13 -1.72
N SER A 315 7.22 -50.55 -1.06
CA SER A 315 5.82 -50.96 -1.18
C SER A 315 4.92 -49.78 -1.53
N ASP A 316 4.16 -49.91 -2.63
CA ASP A 316 3.24 -48.87 -3.10
C ASP A 316 2.09 -48.59 -2.11
N SER A 317 1.80 -49.53 -1.21
CA SER A 317 0.82 -49.34 -0.15
C SER A 317 1.17 -48.18 0.80
N TRP A 318 2.43 -47.77 0.89
CA TRP A 318 2.85 -46.65 1.74
C TRP A 318 2.36 -45.30 1.21
N MET A 319 2.21 -45.14 -0.11
CA MET A 319 1.69 -43.89 -0.67
C MET A 319 0.25 -43.64 -0.22
N GLN A 320 -0.60 -44.67 -0.25
CA GLN A 320 -1.99 -44.52 0.17
C GLN A 320 -2.08 -44.21 1.67
N LYS A 321 -1.30 -44.94 2.48
CA LYS A 321 -1.23 -44.69 3.92
C LYS A 321 -0.74 -43.27 4.25
N ALA A 322 0.33 -42.81 3.58
CA ALA A 322 0.89 -41.47 3.82
C ALA A 322 -0.10 -40.34 3.48
N LYS A 323 -0.95 -40.52 2.46
CA LYS A 323 -2.04 -39.58 2.16
C LYS A 323 -3.13 -39.59 3.22
N ASP A 324 -3.51 -40.77 3.70
CA ASP A 324 -4.50 -40.89 4.78
C ASP A 324 -3.96 -40.23 6.07
N ASP A 325 -2.68 -40.43 6.37
CA ASP A 325 -1.98 -39.83 7.50
C ASP A 325 -1.79 -38.32 7.33
N GLN A 326 -1.55 -37.82 6.10
CA GLN A 326 -1.52 -36.40 5.77
C GLN A 326 -2.85 -35.71 6.11
N LEU A 327 -3.97 -36.33 5.70
CA LEU A 327 -5.31 -35.81 5.98
C LEU A 327 -5.61 -35.82 7.48
N ALA A 328 -5.23 -36.89 8.19
CA ALA A 328 -5.41 -37.00 9.63
C ALA A 328 -4.61 -35.93 10.40
N ALA A 329 -3.36 -35.69 10.01
CA ALA A 329 -2.48 -34.68 10.60
C ALA A 329 -2.81 -33.24 10.15
N LYS A 330 -3.74 -33.06 9.20
CA LYS A 330 -4.02 -31.78 8.53
C LYS A 330 -2.75 -31.12 8.00
N ALA A 331 -1.87 -31.92 7.40
CA ALA A 331 -0.63 -31.47 6.81
C ALA A 331 -0.83 -31.03 5.36
N ASP A 332 -0.17 -29.93 4.96
CA ASP A 332 -0.24 -29.41 3.59
C ASP A 332 0.55 -30.29 2.63
N LEU A 333 1.67 -30.87 3.10
CA LEU A 333 2.54 -31.77 2.35
C LEU A 333 2.85 -33.00 3.19
N VAL A 334 3.16 -34.11 2.51
CA VAL A 334 3.69 -35.32 3.13
C VAL A 334 4.93 -35.81 2.38
N VAL A 335 5.95 -36.21 3.14
CA VAL A 335 7.25 -36.66 2.65
C VAL A 335 7.55 -38.04 3.24
N ILE A 336 7.80 -39.01 2.38
CA ILE A 336 8.30 -40.34 2.74
C ILE A 336 9.81 -40.35 2.53
N MET A 337 10.55 -40.51 3.62
CA MET A 337 11.99 -40.73 3.61
C MET A 337 12.27 -42.23 3.70
N THR A 338 13.01 -42.77 2.74
CA THR A 338 13.31 -44.22 2.71
C THR A 338 14.75 -44.53 2.30
N GLU A 339 15.25 -45.70 2.72
CA GLU A 339 16.55 -46.23 2.29
C GLU A 339 16.49 -46.76 0.84
N ILE A 340 15.33 -47.24 0.39
CA ILE A 340 15.17 -47.81 -0.95
C ILE A 340 14.02 -47.13 -1.66
N LEU A 341 14.37 -46.40 -2.71
CA LEU A 341 13.45 -45.65 -3.54
C LEU A 341 12.69 -46.56 -4.54
N PRO A 342 11.52 -46.11 -5.02
CA PRO A 342 10.86 -46.70 -6.19
C PRO A 342 11.79 -46.71 -7.41
N LYS A 343 11.55 -47.63 -8.36
CA LYS A 343 12.43 -47.84 -9.53
C LYS A 343 12.65 -46.59 -10.40
N ASP A 344 11.71 -45.65 -10.38
CA ASP A 344 11.75 -44.44 -11.21
C ASP A 344 12.31 -43.21 -10.48
N VAL A 345 12.56 -43.29 -9.17
CA VAL A 345 13.00 -42.15 -8.35
C VAL A 345 14.50 -42.30 -8.03
N GLN A 346 15.30 -41.30 -8.40
CA GLN A 346 16.75 -41.32 -8.16
C GLN A 346 17.17 -40.75 -6.81
N GLN A 347 16.62 -39.59 -6.41
CA GLN A 347 16.98 -38.90 -5.16
C GLN A 347 15.72 -38.48 -4.42
N PHE A 348 14.93 -37.61 -5.05
CA PHE A 348 13.60 -37.29 -4.57
C PHE A 348 12.69 -36.90 -5.74
N GLU A 349 11.40 -37.21 -5.61
CA GLU A 349 10.39 -36.86 -6.60
C GLU A 349 9.01 -36.78 -5.94
N GLN A 350 8.10 -36.02 -6.55
CA GLN A 350 6.71 -36.00 -6.14
C GLN A 350 5.91 -37.05 -6.94
N VAL A 351 5.53 -38.13 -6.28
CA VAL A 351 4.77 -39.23 -6.88
C VAL A 351 3.34 -39.20 -6.34
N ASN A 352 2.36 -39.01 -7.23
CA ASN A 352 0.94 -38.94 -6.88
C ASN A 352 0.60 -37.92 -5.77
N GLY A 353 1.37 -36.82 -5.66
CA GLY A 353 1.16 -35.80 -4.63
C GLY A 353 1.90 -36.05 -3.30
N VAL A 354 2.57 -37.20 -3.15
CA VAL A 354 3.45 -37.51 -2.00
C VAL A 354 4.89 -37.31 -2.43
N TRP A 355 5.68 -36.61 -1.62
CA TRP A 355 7.11 -36.49 -1.87
C TRP A 355 7.82 -37.75 -1.37
N VAL A 356 8.67 -38.34 -2.19
CA VAL A 356 9.51 -39.48 -1.80
C VAL A 356 10.96 -39.04 -1.92
N THR A 357 11.77 -39.29 -0.89
CA THR A 357 13.18 -38.88 -0.85
C THR A 357 14.05 -39.95 -0.22
N ASP A 358 15.32 -39.99 -0.63
CA ASP A 358 16.36 -40.68 0.12
C ASP A 358 16.72 -39.89 1.41
N ILE A 359 17.38 -40.57 2.35
CA ILE A 359 17.79 -40.00 3.64
C ILE A 359 18.76 -38.82 3.48
N PRO A 360 19.78 -38.88 2.58
CA PRO A 360 20.70 -37.76 2.38
C PRO A 360 20.02 -36.49 1.88
N SER A 361 19.07 -36.60 0.95
CA SER A 361 18.43 -35.43 0.32
C SER A 361 17.28 -34.85 1.12
N ALA A 362 16.77 -35.55 2.15
CA ALA A 362 15.60 -35.13 2.94
C ALA A 362 15.67 -33.67 3.41
N ILE A 363 16.80 -33.23 3.96
CA ILE A 363 16.96 -31.85 4.46
C ILE A 363 17.04 -30.83 3.32
N ASN A 364 17.66 -31.17 2.20
CA ASN A 364 17.71 -30.28 1.04
C ASN A 364 16.32 -30.12 0.40
N LEU A 365 15.54 -31.21 0.37
CA LEU A 365 14.14 -31.18 -0.03
C LEU A 365 13.32 -30.32 0.94
N ALA A 366 13.50 -30.49 2.25
CA ALA A 366 12.85 -29.67 3.26
C ALA A 366 13.09 -28.17 3.01
N VAL A 367 14.33 -27.76 2.71
CA VAL A 367 14.65 -26.36 2.36
C VAL A 367 13.80 -25.86 1.17
N ALA A 368 13.71 -26.66 0.10
CA ALA A 368 12.97 -26.28 -1.11
C ALA A 368 11.45 -26.16 -0.84
N LEU A 369 10.87 -27.16 -0.16
CA LEU A 369 9.45 -27.16 0.20
C LEU A 369 9.10 -25.96 1.09
N ARG A 370 9.95 -25.69 2.08
CA ARG A 370 9.78 -24.60 3.04
C ARG A 370 9.77 -23.24 2.37
N ILE A 371 10.64 -23.00 1.39
CA ILE A 371 10.65 -21.76 0.60
C ILE A 371 9.32 -21.59 -0.14
N GLY A 372 8.85 -22.64 -0.81
CA GLY A 372 7.57 -22.61 -1.55
C GLY A 372 6.40 -22.31 -0.63
N MET A 373 6.33 -22.96 0.54
CA MET A 373 5.25 -22.74 1.51
C MET A 373 5.23 -21.32 2.06
N ILE A 374 6.40 -20.77 2.41
CA ILE A 374 6.50 -19.37 2.89
C ILE A 374 6.03 -18.38 1.81
N GLN A 375 6.40 -18.60 0.54
CA GLN A 375 5.96 -17.74 -0.56
C GLN A 375 4.45 -17.78 -0.76
N VAL A 376 3.85 -18.97 -0.74
CA VAL A 376 2.40 -19.15 -0.88
C VAL A 376 1.66 -18.51 0.31
N ALA A 377 2.16 -18.69 1.54
CA ALA A 377 1.57 -18.08 2.73
C ALA A 377 1.63 -16.55 2.67
N ARG A 378 2.77 -15.98 2.27
CA ARG A 378 2.94 -14.54 2.09
C ARG A 378 1.96 -13.96 1.07
N GLU A 379 1.77 -14.64 -0.06
CA GLU A 379 0.83 -14.16 -1.09
C GLU A 379 -0.62 -14.23 -0.58
N ARG A 380 -1.00 -15.28 0.15
CA ARG A 380 -2.33 -15.37 0.79
C ARG A 380 -2.58 -14.23 1.77
N GLU A 381 -1.62 -13.89 2.64
CA GLU A 381 -1.72 -12.76 3.56
C GLU A 381 -1.85 -11.41 2.82
N LEU A 382 -1.07 -11.22 1.75
CA LEU A 382 -1.15 -10.01 0.93
C LEU A 382 -2.51 -9.85 0.24
N GLN A 383 -3.13 -10.96 -0.19
CA GLN A 383 -4.47 -10.94 -0.79
C GLN A 383 -5.57 -10.67 0.24
N ALA A 384 -5.48 -11.26 1.45
CA ALA A 384 -6.39 -10.95 2.54
C ALA A 384 -6.33 -9.46 2.92
N GLY A 385 -5.12 -8.90 3.07
CA GLY A 385 -4.95 -7.47 3.38
C GLY A 385 -5.43 -6.50 2.29
N LYS A 386 -5.56 -6.95 1.03
CA LYS A 386 -6.18 -6.15 -0.05
C LYS A 386 -7.71 -6.12 0.08
N GLN A 387 -8.33 -7.25 0.44
CA GLN A 387 -9.78 -7.35 0.65
C GLN A 387 -10.22 -6.43 1.80
N ASP A 388 -9.51 -6.47 2.94
CA ASP A 388 -9.82 -5.64 4.12
C ASP A 388 -9.78 -4.13 3.83
N LYS A 389 -8.81 -3.69 3.01
CA LYS A 389 -8.71 -2.28 2.59
C LYS A 389 -9.84 -1.86 1.66
N MET A 390 -10.26 -2.74 0.76
CA MET A 390 -11.38 -2.47 -0.15
C MET A 390 -12.70 -2.41 0.63
N GLU A 391 -12.87 -3.26 1.63
CA GLU A 391 -14.03 -3.24 2.53
C GLU A 391 -14.07 -1.96 3.39
N LEU A 392 -12.93 -1.49 3.90
CA LEU A 392 -12.84 -0.22 4.63
C LEU A 392 -13.23 0.99 3.77
N VAL A 393 -12.76 1.04 2.52
CA VAL A 393 -13.11 2.11 1.57
C VAL A 393 -14.59 2.04 1.20
N TYR A 394 -15.12 0.83 0.95
CA TYR A 394 -16.53 0.63 0.67
C TYR A 394 -17.40 1.11 1.85
N ASN A 395 -17.08 0.68 3.07
CA ASN A 395 -17.79 1.07 4.28
C ASN A 395 -17.74 2.58 4.55
N TYR A 396 -16.63 3.25 4.21
CA TYR A 396 -16.55 4.71 4.29
C TYR A 396 -17.46 5.38 3.25
N LEU A 397 -17.41 4.93 1.99
CA LEU A 397 -18.20 5.49 0.89
C LEU A 397 -19.71 5.27 1.06
N THR A 398 -20.11 4.10 1.59
CA THR A 398 -21.51 3.80 1.93
C THR A 398 -21.89 4.27 3.33
N GLY A 399 -20.92 4.80 4.07
CA GLY A 399 -21.06 5.17 5.47
C GLY A 399 -21.76 6.52 5.68
N PRO A 400 -22.35 6.73 6.86
CA PRO A 400 -22.99 8.00 7.22
C PRO A 400 -22.01 9.17 7.22
N GLU A 401 -20.71 8.94 7.47
CA GLU A 401 -19.70 10.01 7.45
C GLU A 401 -19.53 10.65 6.07
N PHE A 402 -19.39 9.83 5.01
CA PHE A 402 -19.27 10.33 3.65
C PHE A 402 -20.54 11.04 3.20
N LYS A 403 -21.71 10.45 3.51
CA LYS A 403 -23.02 11.07 3.25
C LYS A 403 -23.13 12.45 3.92
N ASN A 404 -22.82 12.56 5.20
CA ASN A 404 -22.88 13.83 5.93
C ASN A 404 -21.93 14.88 5.31
N ARG A 405 -20.74 14.47 4.88
CA ARG A 405 -19.77 15.36 4.21
C ARG A 405 -20.34 15.91 2.89
N ILE A 406 -20.95 15.05 2.08
CA ILE A 406 -21.60 15.47 0.83
C ILE A 406 -22.81 16.36 1.10
N GLU A 407 -23.64 16.04 2.10
CA GLU A 407 -24.81 16.85 2.47
C GLU A 407 -24.43 18.26 2.93
N VAL A 408 -23.35 18.41 3.71
CA VAL A 408 -22.82 19.74 4.10
C VAL A 408 -22.36 20.54 2.87
N ILE A 409 -21.69 19.89 1.91
CA ILE A 409 -21.24 20.54 0.68
C ILE A 409 -22.45 20.97 -0.16
N VAL A 410 -23.41 20.08 -0.39
CA VAL A 410 -24.60 20.34 -1.19
C VAL A 410 -25.47 21.43 -0.57
N SER A 411 -25.70 21.39 0.75
CA SER A 411 -26.47 22.43 1.45
C SER A 411 -25.82 23.81 1.36
N SER A 412 -24.48 23.88 1.40
CA SER A 412 -23.74 25.13 1.19
C SER A 412 -23.95 25.68 -0.22
N PHE A 413 -23.90 24.83 -1.25
CA PHE A 413 -24.20 25.23 -2.63
C PHE A 413 -25.64 25.70 -2.81
N VAL A 414 -26.62 24.99 -2.25
CA VAL A 414 -28.04 25.37 -2.32
C VAL A 414 -28.27 26.72 -1.64
N SER A 415 -27.66 26.96 -0.47
CA SER A 415 -27.72 28.24 0.23
C SER A 415 -27.14 29.39 -0.61
N MET A 416 -25.93 29.20 -1.16
CA MET A 416 -25.30 30.19 -2.03
C MET A 416 -26.14 30.50 -3.27
N LYS A 417 -26.73 29.48 -3.90
CA LYS A 417 -27.61 29.67 -5.06
C LYS A 417 -28.86 30.47 -4.72
N SER A 418 -29.47 30.19 -3.56
CA SER A 418 -30.65 30.90 -3.08
C SER A 418 -30.36 32.39 -2.85
N VAL A 419 -29.24 32.72 -2.20
CA VAL A 419 -28.81 34.11 -1.98
C VAL A 419 -28.58 34.83 -3.30
N LEU A 420 -27.85 34.20 -4.24
CA LEU A 420 -27.60 34.76 -5.57
C LEU A 420 -28.91 35.06 -6.32
N ASP A 421 -29.88 34.15 -6.28
CA ASP A 421 -31.17 34.35 -6.95
C ASP A 421 -32.00 35.45 -6.29
N ALA A 422 -31.90 35.62 -4.97
CA ALA A 422 -32.52 36.74 -4.27
C ALA A 422 -31.89 38.08 -4.66
N GLU A 423 -30.56 38.15 -4.75
CA GLU A 423 -29.83 39.33 -5.22
C GLU A 423 -30.21 39.70 -6.64
N LYS A 424 -30.28 38.73 -7.57
CA LYS A 424 -30.70 38.97 -8.95
C LYS A 424 -32.09 39.61 -9.02
N ARG A 425 -33.07 39.08 -8.28
CA ARG A 425 -34.43 39.65 -8.24
C ARG A 425 -34.45 41.06 -7.67
N ALA A 426 -33.71 41.31 -6.60
CA ALA A 426 -33.62 42.64 -5.99
C ALA A 426 -32.99 43.65 -6.95
N MET A 427 -31.92 43.25 -7.64
CA MET A 427 -31.20 44.11 -8.57
C MET A 427 -32.03 44.42 -9.81
N GLN A 428 -32.75 43.45 -10.36
CA GLN A 428 -33.70 43.68 -11.46
C GLN A 428 -34.78 44.70 -11.09
N LYS A 429 -35.34 44.62 -9.88
CA LYS A 429 -36.31 45.61 -9.38
C LYS A 429 -35.70 47.00 -9.25
N LEU A 430 -34.45 47.09 -8.79
CA LEU A 430 -33.73 48.36 -8.66
C LEU A 430 -33.44 48.97 -10.03
N TRP A 431 -32.97 48.18 -10.99
CA TRP A 431 -32.75 48.61 -12.37
C TRP A 431 -34.03 49.15 -12.99
N ALA A 432 -35.14 48.40 -12.95
CA ALA A 432 -36.42 48.84 -13.49
C ALA A 432 -36.93 50.15 -12.85
N ARG A 433 -36.64 50.37 -11.55
CA ARG A 433 -36.99 51.64 -10.89
C ARG A 433 -36.12 52.79 -11.38
N ARG A 434 -34.82 52.58 -11.54
CA ARG A 434 -33.87 53.59 -12.01
C ARG A 434 -34.11 53.96 -13.46
N GLU A 435 -34.37 52.97 -14.31
CA GLU A 435 -34.75 53.15 -15.71
C GLU A 435 -35.95 54.10 -15.83
N LYS A 436 -37.05 53.82 -15.12
CA LYS A 436 -38.21 54.74 -15.07
C LYS A 436 -37.89 56.15 -14.56
N GLN A 437 -36.89 56.32 -13.69
CA GLN A 437 -36.47 57.64 -13.23
C GLN A 437 -35.68 58.38 -14.31
N ILE A 438 -34.79 57.66 -15.00
CA ILE A 438 -34.01 58.17 -16.13
C ILE A 438 -34.98 58.57 -17.26
N ASP A 439 -35.92 57.70 -17.62
CA ASP A 439 -36.92 57.98 -18.66
C ASP A 439 -37.72 59.25 -18.36
N ARG A 440 -38.22 59.43 -17.12
CA ARG A 440 -38.92 60.67 -16.73
C ARG A 440 -38.05 61.92 -16.87
N VAL A 441 -36.76 61.82 -16.56
CA VAL A 441 -35.84 62.96 -16.71
C VAL A 441 -35.64 63.26 -18.20
N ILE A 442 -35.47 62.22 -19.03
CA ILE A 442 -35.37 62.36 -20.49
C ILE A 442 -36.66 62.98 -21.06
N ASP A 443 -37.83 62.49 -20.68
CA ASP A 443 -39.13 63.02 -21.11
C ASP A 443 -39.30 64.48 -20.73
N ASN A 444 -38.95 64.86 -19.50
CA ASN A 444 -39.03 66.25 -19.04
C ASN A 444 -38.05 67.15 -19.80
N ILE A 445 -36.81 66.72 -20.03
CA ILE A 445 -35.82 67.49 -20.81
C ILE A 445 -36.30 67.64 -22.26
N SER A 446 -36.85 66.57 -22.86
CA SER A 446 -37.39 66.57 -24.22
C SER A 446 -38.60 67.50 -24.34
N GLY A 447 -39.52 67.44 -23.38
CA GLY A 447 -40.69 68.32 -23.31
C GLY A 447 -40.29 69.79 -23.13
N MET A 448 -39.38 70.09 -22.20
CA MET A 448 -38.84 71.44 -22.02
C MET A 448 -38.17 71.97 -23.29
N HIS A 449 -37.40 71.14 -24.00
CA HIS A 449 -36.78 71.53 -25.27
C HIS A 449 -37.84 71.83 -26.34
N GLY A 450 -38.87 70.98 -26.47
CA GLY A 450 -39.98 71.20 -27.41
C GLY A 450 -40.81 72.44 -27.08
N ASP A 451 -41.12 72.68 -25.80
CA ASP A 451 -41.83 73.88 -25.34
C ASP A 451 -41.02 75.16 -25.64
N LEU A 452 -39.71 75.14 -25.38
CA LEU A 452 -38.81 76.24 -25.68
C LEU A 452 -38.68 76.49 -27.19
N GLU A 453 -38.60 75.44 -28.01
CA GLU A 453 -38.58 75.54 -29.48
C GLU A 453 -39.89 76.11 -30.03
N GLY A 454 -41.04 75.72 -29.45
CA GLY A 454 -42.36 76.26 -29.80
C GLY A 454 -42.53 77.74 -29.42
N MET A 455 -41.93 78.20 -28.31
CA MET A 455 -42.00 79.60 -27.85
C MET A 455 -41.00 80.53 -28.53
N ALA A 456 -39.78 80.07 -28.80
CA ALA A 456 -38.67 80.92 -29.29
C ALA A 456 -38.38 80.79 -30.80
N GLY A 457 -39.03 79.85 -31.50
CA GLY A 457 -38.69 79.52 -32.88
C GLY A 457 -37.28 78.91 -33.02
N LYS A 458 -36.76 78.81 -34.25
CA LYS A 458 -35.47 78.16 -34.62
C LYS A 458 -34.20 78.82 -34.04
N ALA A 459 -34.29 79.60 -32.96
CA ALA A 459 -33.17 80.34 -32.37
C ALA A 459 -32.46 79.59 -31.23
N LEU A 460 -32.90 78.37 -30.87
CA LEU A 460 -32.29 77.57 -29.80
C LEU A 460 -31.23 76.59 -30.35
N PRO A 461 -30.11 76.36 -29.61
CA PRO A 461 -29.12 75.35 -29.98
C PRO A 461 -29.71 73.95 -29.90
N ALA A 462 -29.51 73.15 -30.95
CA ALA A 462 -29.96 71.76 -30.99
C ALA A 462 -29.25 70.88 -29.95
N ILE A 463 -30.01 70.08 -29.22
CA ILE A 463 -29.48 69.03 -28.33
C ILE A 463 -29.36 67.73 -29.13
N LYS A 464 -28.13 67.37 -29.52
CA LYS A 464 -27.80 66.15 -30.30
C LYS A 464 -28.44 64.85 -29.79
N LEU A 465 -28.70 64.72 -28.48
CA LEU A 465 -29.29 63.52 -27.88
C LEU A 465 -30.81 63.38 -28.12
N LEU A 466 -31.47 64.46 -28.55
CA LEU A 466 -32.92 64.55 -28.80
C LEU A 466 -33.26 64.61 -30.29
N GLU A 467 -32.24 64.66 -31.16
CA GLU A 467 -32.43 64.65 -32.60
C GLU A 467 -32.47 63.22 -33.12
N LEU A 468 -33.35 62.98 -34.09
CA LEU A 468 -33.32 61.73 -34.84
C LEU A 468 -32.00 61.69 -35.63
N PRO A 469 -31.22 60.61 -35.57
CA PRO A 469 -30.03 60.48 -36.40
C PRO A 469 -30.46 60.60 -37.86
N VAL A 470 -29.90 61.58 -38.55
CA VAL A 470 -30.07 61.71 -40.00
C VAL A 470 -29.41 60.49 -40.61
N ASN A 471 -30.24 59.60 -41.16
CA ASN A 471 -29.80 58.35 -41.77
C ASN A 471 -29.21 58.67 -43.16
N ASP A 472 -28.02 59.26 -43.17
CA ASP A 472 -27.16 59.26 -44.35
C ASP A 472 -26.57 57.86 -44.42
N GLY A 473 -27.11 57.04 -45.32
CA GLY A 473 -26.80 55.61 -45.39
C GLY A 473 -25.33 55.36 -45.65
N GLU A 474 -24.68 54.66 -44.71
CA GLU A 474 -23.49 53.86 -44.96
C GLU A 474 -23.61 52.51 -44.21
N GLU A 475 -23.17 51.47 -44.90
CA GLU A 475 -23.35 50.06 -44.61
C GLU A 475 -22.56 49.53 -43.40
N ALA A 476 -22.95 48.32 -43.00
CA ALA A 476 -22.47 47.52 -41.88
C ALA A 476 -20.95 47.25 -41.85
N THR A 477 -20.40 47.12 -40.63
CA THR A 477 -19.29 46.20 -40.33
C THR A 477 -19.43 45.56 -38.95
N GLU A 478 -19.67 44.25 -38.97
CA GLU A 478 -19.17 43.19 -38.07
C GLU A 478 -19.00 43.45 -36.56
N THR A 479 -19.76 42.70 -35.76
CA THR A 479 -19.29 42.11 -34.49
C THR A 479 -20.01 40.78 -34.26
N GLN A 480 -19.49 39.71 -34.88
CA GLN A 480 -19.70 38.33 -34.41
C GLN A 480 -18.33 37.70 -34.14
N GLU A 481 -17.81 37.90 -32.94
CA GLU A 481 -16.56 37.28 -32.52
C GLU A 481 -16.62 36.94 -31.02
N TRP A 482 -17.47 35.97 -30.62
CA TRP A 482 -17.51 35.49 -29.22
C TRP A 482 -17.94 34.02 -29.01
N LEU A 483 -17.77 33.13 -29.99
CA LEU A 483 -18.07 31.68 -29.78
C LEU A 483 -17.16 30.74 -30.59
N LYS A 484 -15.84 30.82 -30.42
CA LYS A 484 -14.90 29.72 -30.72
C LYS A 484 -13.62 29.85 -29.89
N GLU A 485 -13.64 29.34 -28.67
CA GLU A 485 -12.45 28.90 -27.94
C GLU A 485 -12.90 28.02 -26.77
N ASP A 486 -13.21 26.75 -27.08
CA ASP A 486 -13.09 25.63 -26.13
C ASP A 486 -13.34 24.30 -26.86
N SER A 487 -12.36 23.88 -27.67
CA SER A 487 -12.20 22.48 -28.07
C SER A 487 -10.82 22.24 -28.69
N SER A 488 -9.77 22.33 -27.89
CA SER A 488 -8.51 21.61 -28.16
C SER A 488 -7.57 21.70 -26.96
N GLU A 489 -7.69 20.77 -26.03
CA GLU A 489 -6.52 20.20 -25.37
C GLU A 489 -6.72 18.68 -25.30
N SER A 490 -5.66 18.00 -25.67
CA SER A 490 -5.53 16.55 -25.89
C SER A 490 -4.92 15.90 -24.66
#